data_AF-A0A139ATF3-F1
#
_entry.id   AF-A0A139ATF3-F1
#
_cell.length_a   1.000
_cell.length_b   1.000
_cell.length_c   1.000
_cell.angle_alpha   90.00
_cell.angle_beta   90.00
_cell.angle_gamma   90.00
#
_symmetry.space_group_name_H-M   'P 1'
#
loop_
_entity.id
_entity.type
_entity.pdbx_description
1 polymer ?
#
loop_
_entity_poly.entity_id
_entity_poly.type
_entity_poly.pdbx_seq_one_letter_code
_entity_poly.pdbx_strand_id
1 'polypeptide(L)'
;MKVLEALTLVGDGARRDVAGREGCVEGMGRCIVLCERVRRAENAVGQGVLERATEALVALSRVLMNISADDSDCAHRVGSASRVLSALSQAVLFRPADAEEASRSKAEARGRDEMDEDEGEDGQDLAGREYDVIISCLCLLINVVSGDADAKNALRKTSFGQSCSGSGKCALLCCCSDRRPVFEWIVEMYSADLPLFNETERNLIRSYIAFLLGTVCVSNGTNLDSIRDLLPGCTFHPLTTQLEDFVRYQQEVIVKKAVDAVGGNGRNVEKASRRVILVLEEMKEFA
;
A
#
# COMPACT_ATOMS: atom_id res chain seq x y z
N MET A 1 -23.69 14.19 5.55
CA MET A 1 -24.31 14.53 4.25
C MET A 1 -23.29 14.85 3.16
N LYS A 2 -22.37 15.82 3.34
CA LYS A 2 -21.45 16.29 2.27
C LYS A 2 -20.46 15.24 1.69
N VAL A 3 -20.05 14.22 2.45
CA VAL A 3 -19.13 13.17 1.96
C VAL A 3 -19.84 12.11 1.12
N LEU A 4 -21.06 11.73 1.52
CA LEU A 4 -21.91 10.85 0.73
C LEU A 4 -22.34 11.53 -0.58
N GLU A 5 -22.66 12.84 -0.53
CA GLU A 5 -22.85 13.68 -1.72
C GLU A 5 -21.57 13.77 -2.55
N ALA A 6 -20.36 13.84 -1.96
CA ALA A 6 -19.12 13.80 -2.73
C ALA A 6 -18.88 12.45 -3.41
N LEU A 7 -19.18 11.33 -2.75
CA LEU A 7 -19.09 9.99 -3.34
C LEU A 7 -20.17 9.75 -4.41
N THR A 8 -21.38 10.30 -4.24
CA THR A 8 -22.42 10.28 -5.29
C THR A 8 -22.13 11.26 -6.42
N LEU A 9 -21.59 12.45 -6.15
CA LEU A 9 -21.12 13.42 -7.16
C LEU A 9 -19.90 12.91 -7.92
N VAL A 10 -19.09 12.03 -7.33
CA VAL A 10 -17.99 11.34 -8.03
C VAL A 10 -18.53 10.17 -8.83
N GLY A 11 -19.55 9.46 -8.34
CA GLY A 11 -20.32 8.52 -9.16
C GLY A 11 -21.01 9.19 -10.36
N ASP A 12 -21.58 10.38 -10.17
CA ASP A 12 -22.26 11.15 -11.20
C ASP A 12 -21.29 11.99 -12.08
N GLY A 13 -20.15 12.39 -11.53
CA GLY A 13 -19.05 13.06 -12.22
C GLY A 13 -18.28 12.08 -13.10
N ALA A 14 -18.01 10.86 -12.61
CA ALA A 14 -17.56 9.75 -13.43
C ALA A 14 -18.58 9.46 -14.54
N ARG A 15 -19.89 9.48 -14.26
CA ARG A 15 -20.91 9.32 -15.33
C ARG A 15 -20.91 10.45 -16.38
N ARG A 16 -20.46 11.66 -16.04
CA ARG A 16 -20.48 12.83 -16.95
C ARG A 16 -19.17 13.08 -17.70
N ASP A 17 -18.03 12.61 -17.19
CA ASP A 17 -16.70 12.73 -17.82
C ASP A 17 -16.14 11.41 -18.40
N VAL A 18 -16.88 10.29 -18.35
CA VAL A 18 -16.48 9.03 -19.03
C VAL A 18 -16.74 9.13 -20.54
N ALA A 19 -16.05 10.06 -21.19
CA ALA A 19 -15.79 10.01 -22.62
C ALA A 19 -14.48 9.22 -22.85
N GLY A 20 -14.47 7.93 -22.51
CA GLY A 20 -13.37 7.01 -22.81
C GLY A 20 -12.70 6.33 -21.61
N ARG A 21 -11.91 5.28 -21.90
CA ARG A 21 -11.16 4.47 -20.92
C ARG A 21 -10.24 5.31 -20.04
N GLU A 22 -9.74 6.43 -20.56
CA GLU A 22 -8.76 7.31 -19.90
C GLU A 22 -9.36 8.03 -18.69
N GLY A 23 -10.52 8.67 -18.87
CA GLY A 23 -11.22 9.37 -17.78
C GLY A 23 -11.67 8.43 -16.66
N CYS A 24 -11.90 7.15 -16.98
CA CYS A 24 -12.27 6.14 -15.98
C CYS A 24 -11.12 5.83 -15.02
N VAL A 25 -9.90 5.65 -15.52
CA VAL A 25 -8.71 5.33 -14.69
C VAL A 25 -8.37 6.49 -13.76
N GLU A 26 -8.34 7.71 -14.29
CA GLU A 26 -8.11 8.91 -13.48
C GLU A 26 -9.22 9.13 -12.45
N GLY A 27 -10.49 8.90 -12.85
CA GLY A 27 -11.64 8.98 -11.96
C GLY A 27 -11.50 8.04 -10.77
N MET A 28 -11.13 6.78 -11.01
CA MET A 28 -10.85 5.80 -9.96
C MET A 28 -9.68 6.23 -9.06
N GLY A 29 -8.61 6.79 -9.63
CA GLY A 29 -7.53 7.38 -8.84
C GLY A 29 -8.01 8.50 -7.91
N ARG A 30 -8.86 9.41 -8.40
CA ARG A 30 -9.46 10.46 -7.55
C ARG A 30 -10.35 9.88 -6.46
N CYS A 31 -11.09 8.81 -6.74
CA CYS A 31 -11.88 8.11 -5.72
C CYS A 31 -11.00 7.56 -4.59
N ILE A 32 -9.83 6.98 -4.90
CA ILE A 32 -8.87 6.49 -3.90
C ILE A 32 -8.45 7.62 -2.96
N VAL A 33 -8.10 8.78 -3.52
CA VAL A 33 -7.72 9.97 -2.73
C VAL A 33 -8.85 10.40 -1.79
N LEU A 34 -10.10 10.35 -2.24
CA LEU A 34 -11.26 10.69 -1.43
C LEU A 34 -11.53 9.66 -0.33
N CYS A 35 -11.44 8.36 -0.65
CA CYS A 35 -11.64 7.30 0.33
C CYS A 35 -10.59 7.38 1.44
N GLU A 36 -9.33 7.59 1.08
CA GLU A 36 -8.26 7.78 2.07
C GLU A 36 -8.48 9.03 2.92
N ARG A 37 -8.91 10.14 2.31
CA ARG A 37 -9.24 11.34 3.07
C ARG A 37 -10.38 11.13 4.08
N VAL A 38 -11.37 10.31 3.73
CA VAL A 38 -12.45 9.94 4.65
C VAL A 38 -11.92 9.06 5.78
N ARG A 39 -11.09 8.06 5.45
CA ARG A 39 -10.39 7.23 6.44
C ARG A 39 -9.54 8.04 7.40
N ARG A 40 -8.95 9.15 6.98
CA ARG A 40 -8.15 10.04 7.84
C ARG A 40 -8.98 11.01 8.67
N ALA A 41 -10.29 11.08 8.44
CA ALA A 41 -11.22 11.99 9.10
C ALA A 41 -12.17 11.27 10.07
N GLU A 42 -11.73 10.15 10.67
CA GLU A 42 -12.55 9.22 11.49
C GLU A 42 -13.38 9.95 12.55
N ASN A 43 -12.77 10.87 13.29
CA ASN A 43 -13.44 11.66 14.32
C ASN A 43 -14.56 12.59 13.81
N ALA A 44 -14.67 12.77 12.49
CA ALA A 44 -15.66 13.64 11.83
C ALA A 44 -16.70 12.88 11.00
N VAL A 45 -16.56 11.56 10.83
CA VAL A 45 -17.45 10.72 10.01
C VAL A 45 -17.99 9.54 10.81
N GLY A 46 -19.24 9.14 10.57
CA GLY A 46 -19.81 7.97 11.25
C GLY A 46 -19.20 6.66 10.76
N GLN A 47 -19.19 5.62 11.60
CA GLN A 47 -18.58 4.32 11.33
C GLN A 47 -18.98 3.72 9.98
N GLY A 48 -20.27 3.66 9.64
CA GLY A 48 -20.73 3.12 8.36
C GLY A 48 -20.31 3.93 7.12
N VAL A 49 -19.74 5.14 7.27
CA VAL A 49 -19.10 5.88 6.16
C VAL A 49 -17.63 5.46 6.03
N LEU A 50 -16.94 5.26 7.16
CA LEU A 50 -15.57 4.77 7.21
C LEU A 50 -15.45 3.38 6.57
N GLU A 51 -16.36 2.46 6.92
CA GLU A 51 -16.39 1.10 6.37
C GLU A 51 -16.54 1.10 4.85
N ARG A 52 -17.52 1.85 4.33
CA ARG A 52 -17.72 1.99 2.87
C ARG A 52 -16.54 2.62 2.16
N ALA A 53 -15.87 3.59 2.80
CA ALA A 53 -14.67 4.19 2.23
C ALA A 53 -13.51 3.17 2.16
N THR A 54 -13.35 2.34 3.18
CA THR A 54 -12.36 1.26 3.22
C THR A 54 -12.66 0.19 2.17
N GLU A 55 -13.90 -0.29 2.08
CA GLU A 55 -14.31 -1.25 1.04
C GLU A 55 -14.09 -0.71 -0.37
N ALA A 56 -14.47 0.55 -0.61
CA ALA A 56 -14.27 1.21 -1.90
C ALA A 56 -12.78 1.36 -2.22
N LEU A 57 -11.95 1.75 -1.25
CA LEU A 57 -10.50 1.86 -1.40
C LEU A 57 -9.88 0.52 -1.84
N VAL A 58 -10.25 -0.59 -1.17
CA VAL A 58 -9.76 -1.93 -1.49
C VAL A 58 -10.24 -2.35 -2.88
N ALA A 59 -11.54 -2.20 -3.18
CA ALA A 59 -12.11 -2.60 -4.45
C ALA A 59 -11.49 -1.83 -5.64
N LEU A 60 -11.39 -0.50 -5.51
CA LEU A 60 -10.76 0.36 -6.52
C LEU A 60 -9.28 0.02 -6.70
N SER A 61 -8.55 -0.21 -5.61
CA SER A 61 -7.14 -0.60 -5.68
C SER A 61 -6.97 -1.92 -6.42
N ARG A 62 -7.81 -2.93 -6.15
CA ARG A 62 -7.79 -4.23 -6.86
C ARG A 62 -8.11 -4.09 -8.35
N VAL A 63 -9.09 -3.25 -8.72
CA VAL A 63 -9.40 -2.98 -10.14
C VAL A 63 -8.20 -2.30 -10.82
N LEU A 64 -7.67 -1.25 -10.21
CA LEU A 64 -6.53 -0.51 -10.75
C LEU A 64 -5.28 -1.39 -10.85
N MET A 65 -5.02 -2.25 -9.86
CA MET A 65 -3.94 -3.24 -9.91
C MET A 65 -4.06 -4.15 -11.12
N ASN A 66 -5.25 -4.70 -11.36
CA ASN A 66 -5.46 -5.64 -12.46
C ASN A 66 -5.27 -4.97 -13.82
N ILE A 67 -5.78 -3.75 -14.00
CA ILE A 67 -5.62 -3.04 -15.28
C ILE A 67 -4.20 -2.51 -15.46
N SER A 68 -3.48 -2.16 -14.39
CA SER A 68 -2.13 -1.58 -14.45
C SER A 68 -1.02 -2.64 -14.39
N ALA A 69 -1.36 -3.93 -14.27
CA ALA A 69 -0.37 -5.00 -14.13
C ALA A 69 0.48 -5.22 -15.40
N ASP A 70 -0.14 -5.04 -16.58
CA ASP A 70 0.47 -5.28 -17.89
C ASP A 70 0.31 -4.07 -18.85
N ASP A 71 -0.18 -2.93 -18.35
CA ASP A 71 -0.48 -1.73 -19.15
C ASP A 71 0.21 -0.53 -18.51
N SER A 72 1.38 -0.18 -19.06
CA SER A 72 2.21 0.94 -18.56
C SER A 72 1.50 2.28 -18.69
N ASP A 73 0.65 2.46 -19.71
CA ASP A 73 -0.12 3.69 -19.89
C ASP A 73 -1.16 3.84 -18.78
N CYS A 74 -1.82 2.74 -18.40
CA CYS A 74 -2.71 2.72 -17.24
C CYS A 74 -1.94 3.01 -15.94
N ALA A 75 -0.78 2.37 -15.73
CA ALA A 75 0.07 2.63 -14.56
C ALA A 75 0.48 4.12 -14.46
N HIS A 76 0.93 4.70 -15.57
CA HIS A 76 1.28 6.11 -15.67
C HIS A 76 0.08 7.03 -15.38
N ARG A 77 -1.11 6.72 -15.90
CA ARG A 77 -2.32 7.51 -15.62
C ARG A 77 -2.73 7.47 -14.15
N VAL A 78 -2.65 6.30 -13.52
CA VAL A 78 -2.89 6.16 -12.08
C VAL A 78 -1.86 6.98 -11.29
N GLY A 79 -0.57 6.90 -11.65
CA GLY A 79 0.50 7.66 -11.00
C GLY A 79 0.40 9.18 -11.20
N SER A 80 -0.10 9.59 -12.37
CA SER A 80 -0.30 11.00 -12.75
C SER A 80 -1.57 11.61 -12.15
N ALA A 81 -2.53 10.78 -11.74
CA ALA A 81 -3.72 11.27 -11.05
C ALA A 81 -3.32 11.98 -9.75
N SER A 82 -3.75 13.24 -9.64
CA SER A 82 -3.30 14.14 -8.58
C SER A 82 -3.43 13.50 -7.20
N ARG A 83 -2.29 13.35 -6.51
CA ARG A 83 -2.17 12.87 -5.12
C ARG A 83 -2.43 11.38 -4.89
N VAL A 84 -2.63 10.58 -5.93
CA VAL A 84 -2.86 9.13 -5.76
C VAL A 84 -1.69 8.47 -5.04
N LEU A 85 -0.45 8.75 -5.44
CA LEU A 85 0.74 8.22 -4.76
C LEU A 85 0.74 8.57 -3.26
N SER A 86 0.46 9.83 -2.92
CA SER A 86 0.40 10.26 -1.52
C SER A 86 -0.73 9.56 -0.75
N ALA A 87 -1.90 9.39 -1.36
CA ALA A 87 -3.03 8.73 -0.71
C ALA A 87 -2.75 7.24 -0.49
N LEU A 88 -2.21 6.55 -1.49
CA LEU A 88 -1.83 5.14 -1.35
C LEU A 88 -0.74 4.96 -0.29
N SER A 89 0.27 5.84 -0.26
CA SER A 89 1.29 5.77 0.79
C SER A 89 0.71 6.03 2.18
N GLN A 90 -0.20 6.98 2.32
CA GLN A 90 -0.88 7.25 3.60
C GLN A 90 -1.72 6.05 4.05
N ALA A 91 -2.47 5.43 3.15
CA ALA A 91 -3.26 4.24 3.44
C ALA A 91 -2.41 3.05 3.90
N VAL A 92 -1.17 2.94 3.40
CA VAL A 92 -0.21 1.91 3.82
C VAL A 92 0.40 2.23 5.19
N LEU A 93 0.78 3.49 5.40
CA LEU A 93 1.64 3.90 6.52
C LEU A 93 0.86 4.33 7.77
N PHE A 94 -0.34 4.87 7.60
CA PHE A 94 -1.13 5.41 8.71
C PHE A 94 -2.42 4.65 8.85
N ARG A 95 -2.59 4.06 10.03
CA ARG A 95 -3.76 3.28 10.37
C ARG A 95 -4.80 4.16 11.09
N PRO A 96 -6.07 3.76 11.06
CA PRO A 96 -7.11 4.25 11.96
C PRO A 96 -6.65 4.31 13.42
N ALA A 97 -7.16 5.26 14.19
CA ALA A 97 -6.87 5.37 15.61
C ALA A 97 -7.27 4.09 16.37
N ASP A 98 -8.42 3.50 16.00
CA ASP A 98 -8.94 2.27 16.57
C ASP A 98 -8.01 1.08 16.29
N ALA A 99 -7.37 1.05 15.12
CA ALA A 99 -6.40 0.02 14.76
C ALA A 99 -5.07 0.21 15.51
N GLU A 100 -4.68 1.45 15.81
CA GLU A 100 -3.54 1.74 16.68
C GLU A 100 -3.81 1.39 18.15
N GLU A 101 -5.04 1.58 18.63
CA GLU A 101 -5.45 1.18 19.97
C GLU A 101 -5.49 -0.35 20.09
N ALA A 102 -6.12 -1.05 19.14
CA ALA A 102 -6.11 -2.51 19.07
C ALA A 102 -4.68 -3.09 19.00
N SER A 103 -3.79 -2.41 18.27
CA SER A 103 -2.36 -2.76 18.22
C SER A 103 -1.68 -2.66 19.58
N ARG A 104 -1.96 -1.59 20.34
CA ARG A 104 -1.40 -1.37 21.67
C ARG A 104 -1.90 -2.41 22.67
N SER A 105 -3.21 -2.68 22.67
CA SER A 105 -3.80 -3.72 23.53
C SER A 105 -3.20 -5.09 23.24
N LYS A 106 -3.02 -5.47 21.96
CA LYS A 106 -2.35 -6.73 21.59
C LYS A 106 -0.88 -6.78 21.99
N ALA A 107 -0.15 -5.68 21.86
CA ALA A 107 1.26 -5.61 22.28
C ALA A 107 1.41 -5.77 23.80
N GLU A 108 0.52 -5.15 24.58
CA GLU A 108 0.51 -5.27 26.04
C GLU A 108 0.08 -6.67 26.51
N ALA A 109 -0.85 -7.31 25.80
CA ALA A 109 -1.28 -8.68 26.08
C ALA A 109 -0.13 -9.69 25.85
N ARG A 110 0.67 -9.53 24.78
CA ARG A 110 1.85 -10.40 24.55
C ARG A 110 2.94 -10.30 25.62
N GLY A 111 2.95 -9.23 26.41
CA GLY A 111 3.87 -9.07 27.55
C GLY A 111 3.39 -9.74 28.85
N ARG A 112 2.14 -10.20 28.90
CA ARG A 112 1.53 -10.90 30.03
C ARG A 112 1.14 -12.31 29.56
N ASP A 113 1.85 -13.34 30.02
CA ASP A 113 1.52 -14.76 29.82
C ASP A 113 0.18 -15.14 30.49
N GLU A 114 -0.93 -14.48 30.14
CA GLU A 114 -2.25 -14.76 30.69
C GLU A 114 -3.16 -15.33 29.61
N MET A 115 -3.51 -16.60 29.82
CA MET A 115 -4.54 -17.37 29.14
C MET A 115 -5.90 -16.71 29.40
N ASP A 116 -6.36 -15.84 28.49
CA ASP A 116 -7.79 -15.55 28.34
C ASP A 116 -8.10 -15.41 26.84
N GLU A 117 -8.65 -16.49 26.28
CA GLU A 117 -9.10 -16.63 24.89
C GLU A 117 -10.49 -15.98 24.69
N ASP A 118 -10.64 -14.71 25.06
CA ASP A 118 -11.80 -13.91 24.63
C ASP A 118 -11.31 -12.75 23.75
N GLU A 119 -10.67 -13.12 22.63
CA GLU A 119 -10.44 -12.19 21.54
C GLU A 119 -11.79 -11.78 20.96
N GLY A 120 -12.32 -10.65 21.41
CA GLY A 120 -13.56 -10.07 20.88
C GLY A 120 -13.54 -10.02 19.34
N GLU A 121 -14.61 -10.53 18.74
CA GLU A 121 -14.84 -10.72 17.30
C GLU A 121 -14.52 -9.44 16.48
N ASP A 122 -14.75 -8.27 17.07
CA ASP A 122 -14.52 -6.94 16.47
C ASP A 122 -13.04 -6.65 16.16
N GLY A 123 -12.11 -7.19 16.97
CA GLY A 123 -10.67 -6.95 16.81
C GLY A 123 -10.01 -7.74 15.68
N GLN A 124 -10.57 -8.92 15.35
CA GLN A 124 -10.11 -9.74 14.22
C GLN A 124 -10.59 -9.18 12.88
N ASP A 125 -11.83 -8.67 12.83
CA ASP A 125 -12.38 -8.05 11.62
C ASP A 125 -11.62 -6.76 11.24
N LEU A 126 -11.28 -5.91 12.23
CA LEU A 126 -10.47 -4.71 11.98
C LEU A 126 -9.06 -5.03 11.45
N ALA A 127 -8.39 -6.04 12.02
CA ALA A 127 -7.06 -6.45 11.57
C ALA A 127 -7.09 -6.99 10.14
N GLY A 128 -8.10 -7.81 9.79
CA GLY A 128 -8.28 -8.33 8.44
C GLY A 128 -8.53 -7.23 7.40
N ARG A 129 -9.39 -6.25 7.73
CA ARG A 129 -9.68 -5.10 6.85
C ARG A 129 -8.45 -4.25 6.61
N GLU A 130 -7.68 -3.92 7.65
CA GLU A 130 -6.46 -3.11 7.52
C GLU A 130 -5.35 -3.85 6.76
N TYR A 131 -5.24 -5.17 6.95
CA TYR A 131 -4.36 -6.00 6.14
C TYR A 131 -4.70 -5.90 4.64
N ASP A 132 -5.99 -6.03 4.31
CA ASP A 132 -6.48 -5.95 2.93
C ASP A 132 -6.19 -4.59 2.27
N VAL A 133 -6.30 -3.50 3.04
CA VAL A 133 -5.97 -2.14 2.60
C VAL A 133 -4.48 -2.02 2.29
N ILE A 134 -3.63 -2.40 3.24
CA ILE A 134 -2.16 -2.31 3.11
C ILE A 134 -1.70 -3.10 1.88
N ILE A 135 -2.12 -4.36 1.75
CA ILE A 135 -1.69 -5.21 0.64
C ILE A 135 -2.18 -4.69 -0.70
N SER A 136 -3.44 -4.26 -0.80
CA SER A 136 -3.99 -3.74 -2.05
C SER A 136 -3.31 -2.43 -2.46
N CYS A 137 -3.06 -1.52 -1.52
CA CYS A 137 -2.39 -0.25 -1.79
C CYS A 137 -0.90 -0.46 -2.13
N LEU A 138 -0.19 -1.36 -1.44
CA LEU A 138 1.19 -1.74 -1.76
C LEU A 138 1.30 -2.32 -3.17
N CYS A 139 0.44 -3.28 -3.51
CA CYS A 139 0.44 -3.88 -4.84
C CYS A 139 0.16 -2.85 -5.95
N LEU A 140 -0.78 -1.93 -5.72
CA LEU A 140 -1.04 -0.85 -6.67
C LEU A 140 0.16 0.09 -6.80
N LEU A 141 0.76 0.52 -5.68
CA LEU A 141 1.97 1.35 -5.68
C LEU A 141 3.09 0.68 -6.48
N ILE A 142 3.34 -0.61 -6.24
CA ILE A 142 4.35 -1.39 -6.96
C ILE A 142 4.07 -1.39 -8.46
N ASN A 143 2.83 -1.59 -8.89
CA ASN A 143 2.48 -1.51 -10.32
C ASN A 143 2.73 -0.13 -10.90
N VAL A 144 2.30 0.92 -10.21
CA VAL A 144 2.48 2.31 -10.67
C VAL A 144 3.96 2.65 -10.80
N VAL A 145 4.77 2.37 -9.78
CA VAL A 145 6.21 2.67 -9.83
C VAL A 145 7.00 1.73 -10.75
N SER A 146 6.50 0.53 -11.04
CA SER A 146 7.10 -0.36 -12.04
C SER A 146 6.84 0.12 -13.46
N GLY A 147 5.63 0.60 -13.73
CA GLY A 147 5.19 1.02 -15.06
C GLY A 147 5.56 2.45 -15.43
N ASP A 148 5.95 3.28 -14.45
CA ASP A 148 6.24 4.70 -14.67
C ASP A 148 7.47 5.17 -13.86
N ALA A 149 8.53 5.56 -14.58
CA ALA A 149 9.76 6.08 -13.99
C ALA A 149 9.54 7.44 -13.29
N ASP A 150 8.61 8.26 -13.78
CA ASP A 150 8.27 9.53 -13.14
C ASP A 150 7.57 9.30 -11.81
N ALA A 151 6.75 8.24 -11.70
CA ALA A 151 6.13 7.84 -10.45
C ALA A 151 7.16 7.45 -9.37
N LYS A 152 8.29 6.80 -9.74
CA LYS A 152 9.39 6.52 -8.79
C LYS A 152 9.94 7.80 -8.17
N ASN A 153 10.13 8.83 -9.00
CA ASN A 153 10.65 10.12 -8.57
C ASN A 153 9.61 10.95 -7.80
N ALA A 154 8.35 10.91 -8.23
CA ALA A 154 7.23 11.56 -7.56
C ALA A 154 7.01 10.97 -6.17
N LEU A 155 7.12 9.64 -6.04
CA LEU A 155 7.06 8.97 -4.74
C LEU A 155 8.21 9.46 -3.84
N ARG A 156 9.47 9.44 -4.28
CA ARG A 156 10.60 9.97 -3.48
C ARG A 156 10.37 11.41 -2.98
N LYS A 157 9.81 12.27 -3.84
CA LYS A 157 9.54 13.69 -3.51
C LYS A 157 8.30 13.87 -2.63
N THR A 158 7.50 12.83 -2.43
CA THR A 158 6.33 12.87 -1.56
C THR A 158 6.77 12.96 -0.10
N SER A 159 6.16 13.86 0.66
CA SER A 159 6.43 14.01 2.09
C SER A 159 5.18 14.46 2.81
N PHE A 160 4.89 13.82 3.94
CA PHE A 160 3.74 14.10 4.78
C PHE A 160 4.06 13.76 6.23
N GLY A 161 3.25 14.29 7.15
CA GLY A 161 3.27 13.90 8.56
C GLY A 161 2.10 12.97 8.89
N GLN A 162 2.20 12.25 10.00
CA GLN A 162 1.12 11.45 10.59
C GLN A 162 -0.05 12.32 11.03
N SER A 163 0.17 13.61 11.31
CA SER A 163 -0.91 14.57 11.61
C SER A 163 -1.64 15.10 10.35
N CYS A 164 -1.16 14.73 9.15
CA CYS A 164 -1.68 15.29 7.91
C CYS A 164 -3.08 14.77 7.58
N SER A 165 -4.06 15.66 7.47
CA SER A 165 -5.42 15.34 7.04
C SER A 165 -5.58 15.11 5.53
N GLY A 166 -4.47 15.12 4.77
CA GLY A 166 -4.48 14.96 3.31
C GLY A 166 -5.22 16.08 2.57
N SER A 167 -5.49 17.21 3.24
CA SER A 167 -6.32 18.26 2.67
C SER A 167 -5.72 18.88 1.40
N GLY A 168 -6.59 19.50 0.58
CA GLY A 168 -6.22 20.35 -0.56
C GLY A 168 -4.96 21.19 -0.32
N LYS A 169 -4.90 21.83 0.86
CA LYS A 169 -3.84 22.77 1.25
C LYS A 169 -2.56 22.07 1.69
N CYS A 170 -2.66 20.92 2.36
CA CYS A 170 -1.50 20.14 2.81
C CYS A 170 -0.66 19.60 1.65
N ALA A 171 -1.25 19.24 0.51
CA ALA A 171 -0.45 18.67 -0.59
C ALA A 171 0.47 19.68 -1.30
N LEU A 172 0.21 20.99 -1.18
CA LEU A 172 1.03 22.04 -1.78
C LEU A 172 1.97 22.70 -0.75
N LEU A 173 1.50 22.86 0.50
CA LEU A 173 2.20 23.53 1.59
C LEU A 173 1.89 22.80 2.91
N CYS A 174 2.30 21.53 3.02
CA CYS A 174 2.15 20.81 4.28
C CYS A 174 3.03 21.46 5.35
N CYS A 175 2.42 22.11 6.34
CA CYS A 175 3.11 22.69 7.50
C CYS A 175 3.08 21.75 8.72
N CYS A 176 2.79 20.47 8.53
CA CYS A 176 2.86 19.47 9.61
C CYS A 176 4.30 19.45 10.16
N SER A 177 4.45 19.60 11.46
CA SER A 177 5.76 19.64 12.14
C SER A 177 6.50 18.31 12.06
N ASP A 178 5.77 17.21 11.88
CA ASP A 178 6.24 15.84 11.73
C ASP A 178 6.38 15.41 10.25
N ARG A 179 6.41 16.37 9.32
CA ARG A 179 6.53 16.08 7.89
C ARG A 179 7.88 15.43 7.60
N ARG A 180 7.84 14.19 7.10
CA ARG A 180 9.02 13.44 6.65
C ARG A 180 8.84 12.92 5.22
N PRO A 181 9.93 12.72 4.47
CA PRO A 181 9.92 12.00 3.20
C PRO A 181 9.24 10.64 3.32
N VAL A 182 8.50 10.22 2.28
CA VAL A 182 7.77 8.94 2.32
C VAL A 182 8.69 7.73 2.45
N PHE A 183 9.91 7.79 1.92
CA PHE A 183 10.87 6.69 2.04
C PHE A 183 11.30 6.45 3.49
N GLU A 184 11.39 7.51 4.32
CA GLU A 184 11.67 7.35 5.75
C GLU A 184 10.55 6.54 6.42
N TRP A 185 9.29 6.90 6.15
CA TRP A 185 8.14 6.17 6.67
C TRP A 185 8.09 4.70 6.21
N ILE A 186 8.37 4.44 4.93
CA ILE A 186 8.35 3.07 4.37
C ILE A 186 9.47 2.21 4.98
N VAL A 187 10.68 2.75 5.13
CA VAL A 187 11.80 2.02 5.75
C VAL A 187 11.58 1.79 7.25
N GLU A 188 10.99 2.78 7.93
CA GLU A 188 10.56 2.63 9.33
C GLU A 188 9.52 1.51 9.47
N MET A 189 8.49 1.48 8.61
CA MET A 189 7.47 0.44 8.60
C MET A 189 8.05 -0.95 8.27
N TYR A 190 9.03 -1.04 7.37
CA TYR A 190 9.74 -2.29 7.07
C TYR A 190 10.39 -2.90 8.32
N SER A 191 10.99 -2.04 9.15
CA SER A 191 11.73 -2.45 10.35
C SER A 191 10.86 -2.54 11.60
N ALA A 192 9.65 -1.96 11.58
CA ALA A 192 8.74 -1.91 12.71
C ALA A 192 8.19 -3.29 13.09
N ASP A 193 7.87 -3.47 14.37
CA ASP A 193 6.93 -4.51 14.78
C ASP A 193 5.50 -4.05 14.47
N LEU A 194 4.69 -4.97 13.96
CA LEU A 194 3.31 -4.70 13.53
C LEU A 194 2.35 -5.57 14.34
N PRO A 195 2.16 -5.28 15.64
CA PRO A 195 1.51 -6.19 16.59
C PRO A 195 0.04 -6.50 16.27
N LEU A 196 -0.61 -5.66 15.46
CA LEU A 196 -1.97 -5.88 14.95
C LEU A 196 -2.11 -7.20 14.18
N PHE A 197 -1.07 -7.54 13.42
CA PHE A 197 -1.08 -8.64 12.47
C PHE A 197 -0.43 -9.89 13.06
N ASN A 198 -0.83 -11.07 12.59
CA ASN A 198 -0.15 -12.32 12.92
C ASN A 198 1.22 -12.41 12.21
N GLU A 199 2.05 -13.38 12.57
CA GLU A 199 3.41 -13.50 12.01
C GLU A 199 3.44 -13.63 10.49
N THR A 200 2.54 -14.42 9.92
CA THR A 200 2.44 -14.62 8.46
C THR A 200 2.11 -13.32 7.74
N GLU A 201 1.11 -12.59 8.23
CA GLU A 201 0.69 -11.29 7.69
C GLU A 201 1.81 -10.25 7.78
N ARG A 202 2.50 -10.17 8.94
CA ARG A 202 3.65 -9.27 9.12
C ARG A 202 4.76 -9.57 8.10
N ASN A 203 5.09 -10.84 7.93
CA ASN A 203 6.12 -11.27 6.98
C ASN A 203 5.71 -10.95 5.53
N LEU A 204 4.44 -11.14 5.17
CA LEU A 204 3.94 -10.76 3.85
C LEU A 204 3.99 -9.25 3.62
N ILE A 205 3.57 -8.44 4.58
CA ILE A 205 3.66 -6.96 4.49
C ILE A 205 5.13 -6.55 4.29
N ARG A 206 6.06 -7.08 5.10
CA ARG A 206 7.50 -6.80 4.96
C ARG A 206 8.04 -7.20 3.59
N SER A 207 7.62 -8.34 3.05
CA SER A 207 7.99 -8.77 1.70
C SER A 207 7.50 -7.82 0.62
N TYR A 208 6.26 -7.33 0.71
CA TYR A 208 5.74 -6.35 -0.25
C TYR A 208 6.40 -4.98 -0.10
N ILE A 209 6.72 -4.55 1.12
CA ILE A 209 7.50 -3.32 1.34
C ILE A 209 8.91 -3.48 0.75
N ALA A 210 9.57 -4.62 0.97
CA ALA A 210 10.88 -4.90 0.39
C ALA A 210 10.82 -4.89 -1.15
N PHE A 211 9.75 -5.45 -1.71
CA PHE A 211 9.52 -5.44 -3.16
C PHE A 211 9.27 -4.03 -3.69
N LEU A 212 8.50 -3.20 -3.00
CA LEU A 212 8.31 -1.78 -3.34
C LEU A 212 9.64 -1.02 -3.30
N LEU A 213 10.42 -1.17 -2.22
CA LEU A 213 11.73 -0.54 -2.06
C LEU A 213 12.70 -0.95 -3.17
N GLY A 214 12.82 -2.24 -3.46
CA GLY A 214 13.62 -2.72 -4.58
C GLY A 214 13.14 -2.16 -5.92
N THR A 215 11.82 -2.15 -6.16
CA THR A 215 11.23 -1.63 -7.40
C THR A 215 11.56 -0.15 -7.63
N VAL A 216 11.54 0.68 -6.59
CA VAL A 216 11.86 2.11 -6.73
C VAL A 216 13.36 2.38 -6.88
N CYS A 217 14.23 1.46 -6.45
CA CYS A 217 15.69 1.52 -6.64
C CYS A 217 16.12 1.07 -8.04
N VAL A 218 15.47 0.04 -8.60
CA VAL A 218 15.75 -0.51 -9.94
C VAL A 218 15.82 0.61 -10.98
N SER A 219 16.95 0.68 -11.69
CA SER A 219 17.23 1.71 -12.70
C SER A 219 17.09 3.17 -12.22
N ASN A 220 17.18 3.44 -10.90
CA ASN A 220 17.12 4.79 -10.33
C ASN A 220 18.14 4.96 -9.19
N GLY A 221 19.36 5.35 -9.56
CA GLY A 221 20.48 5.52 -8.61
C GLY A 221 20.21 6.53 -7.49
N THR A 222 19.45 7.60 -7.76
CA THR A 222 19.12 8.58 -6.71
C THR A 222 18.21 7.99 -5.64
N ASN A 223 17.22 7.19 -6.04
CA ASN A 223 16.38 6.47 -5.09
C ASN A 223 17.18 5.41 -4.33
N LEU A 224 18.07 4.69 -5.03
CA LEU A 224 18.97 3.71 -4.42
C LEU A 224 19.82 4.32 -3.31
N ASP A 225 20.51 5.44 -3.58
CA ASP A 225 21.32 6.12 -2.56
C ASP A 225 20.46 6.59 -1.39
N SER A 226 19.30 7.21 -1.68
CA SER A 226 18.39 7.72 -0.65
C SER A 226 17.87 6.62 0.27
N ILE A 227 17.53 5.45 -0.28
CA ILE A 227 17.01 4.32 0.50
C ILE A 227 18.14 3.62 1.26
N ARG A 228 19.32 3.46 0.65
CA ARG A 228 20.49 2.86 1.32
C ARG A 228 20.82 3.60 2.60
N ASP A 229 20.84 4.93 2.56
CA ASP A 229 21.18 5.76 3.72
C ASP A 229 20.14 5.68 4.85
N LEU A 230 18.92 5.23 4.55
CA LEU A 230 17.85 5.04 5.53
C LEU A 230 17.83 3.62 6.13
N LEU A 231 18.43 2.64 5.47
CA LEU A 231 18.42 1.26 5.92
C LEU A 231 19.37 1.04 7.11
N PRO A 232 19.00 0.17 8.07
CA PRO A 232 19.91 -0.22 9.14
C PRO A 232 21.21 -0.80 8.59
N GLY A 233 22.35 -0.24 9.02
CA GLY A 233 23.67 -0.65 8.54
C GLY A 233 24.00 -0.20 7.10
N CYS A 234 23.19 0.69 6.51
CA CYS A 234 23.38 1.24 5.17
C CYS A 234 23.57 0.17 4.07
N THR A 235 22.87 -0.97 4.19
CA THR A 235 23.00 -2.13 3.30
C THR A 235 21.63 -2.63 2.83
N PHE A 236 21.59 -3.14 1.60
CA PHE A 236 20.41 -3.80 1.05
C PHE A 236 20.29 -5.28 1.44
N HIS A 237 21.27 -5.85 2.14
CA HIS A 237 21.31 -7.27 2.46
C HIS A 237 20.02 -7.80 3.13
N PRO A 238 19.43 -7.13 4.15
CA PRO A 238 18.17 -7.59 4.74
C PRO A 238 17.00 -7.60 3.74
N LEU A 239 16.95 -6.60 2.85
CA LEU A 239 15.92 -6.51 1.82
C LEU A 239 16.06 -7.63 0.80
N THR A 240 17.29 -7.93 0.35
CA THR A 240 17.52 -9.04 -0.59
C THR A 240 17.18 -10.39 0.02
N THR A 241 17.52 -10.62 1.29
CA THR A 241 17.16 -11.85 2.00
C THR A 241 15.64 -11.99 2.12
N GLN A 242 14.93 -10.90 2.47
CA GLN A 242 13.47 -10.90 2.53
C GLN A 242 12.84 -11.20 1.16
N LEU A 243 13.40 -10.64 0.08
CA LEU A 243 12.94 -10.90 -1.28
C LEU A 243 13.19 -12.36 -1.72
N GLU A 244 14.31 -12.96 -1.34
CA GLU A 244 14.60 -14.37 -1.60
C GLU A 244 13.58 -15.29 -0.94
N ASP A 245 13.30 -15.06 0.34
CA ASP A 245 12.28 -15.81 1.06
C ASP A 245 10.88 -15.57 0.47
N PHE A 246 10.60 -14.36 0.00
CA PHE A 246 9.35 -14.06 -0.67
C PHE A 246 9.19 -14.79 -2.01
N VAL A 247 10.26 -14.86 -2.82
CA VAL A 247 10.25 -15.64 -4.06
C VAL A 247 10.03 -17.12 -3.76
N ARG A 248 10.70 -17.68 -2.75
CA ARG A 248 10.52 -19.08 -2.34
C ARG A 248 9.07 -19.36 -1.96
N TYR A 249 8.49 -18.51 -1.11
CA TYR A 249 7.09 -18.60 -0.72
C TYR A 249 6.13 -18.53 -1.93
N GLN A 250 6.34 -17.57 -2.85
CA GLN A 250 5.49 -17.45 -4.04
C GLN A 250 5.59 -18.67 -4.95
N GLN A 251 6.79 -19.26 -5.10
CA GLN A 251 6.98 -20.50 -5.87
C GLN A 251 6.24 -21.67 -5.23
N GLU A 252 6.29 -21.83 -3.91
CA GLU A 252 5.53 -22.86 -3.20
C GLU A 252 4.01 -22.69 -3.40
N VAL A 253 3.52 -21.45 -3.33
CA VAL A 253 2.11 -21.13 -3.60
C VAL A 253 1.73 -21.42 -5.05
N ILE A 254 2.59 -21.11 -6.02
CA ILE A 254 2.38 -21.45 -7.44
C ILE A 254 2.30 -22.96 -7.62
N VAL A 255 3.25 -23.72 -7.06
CA VAL A 255 3.28 -25.17 -7.16
C VAL A 255 2.01 -25.76 -6.55
N LYS A 256 1.63 -25.31 -5.34
CA LYS A 256 0.40 -25.76 -4.70
C LYS A 256 -0.84 -25.43 -5.53
N LYS A 257 -0.96 -24.21 -6.04
CA LYS A 257 -2.06 -23.82 -6.94
C LYS A 257 -2.04 -24.57 -8.26
N ALA A 258 -0.89 -24.94 -8.81
CA ALA A 258 -0.79 -25.72 -10.04
C ALA A 258 -1.21 -27.18 -9.82
N VAL A 259 -0.93 -27.74 -8.63
CA VAL A 259 -1.41 -29.05 -8.19
C VAL A 259 -2.93 -29.01 -7.95
N ASP A 260 -3.44 -27.90 -7.41
CA ASP A 260 -4.86 -27.74 -7.05
C ASP A 260 -5.75 -27.22 -8.21
N ALA A 261 -5.20 -26.62 -9.27
CA ALA A 261 -5.96 -25.90 -10.29
C ALA A 261 -6.11 -26.64 -11.63
N VAL A 262 -7.35 -27.11 -11.85
CA VAL A 262 -8.03 -27.27 -13.15
C VAL A 262 -8.47 -25.89 -13.74
N GLY A 263 -7.97 -24.75 -13.24
CA GLY A 263 -8.46 -23.44 -13.68
C GLY A 263 -7.52 -22.24 -13.50
N GLY A 264 -7.05 -21.69 -14.62
CA GLY A 264 -6.93 -20.24 -14.93
C GLY A 264 -5.99 -19.30 -14.14
N ASN A 265 -5.85 -19.46 -12.81
CA ASN A 265 -5.26 -18.43 -11.95
C ASN A 265 -3.72 -18.49 -11.80
N GLY A 266 -3.05 -19.53 -12.35
CA GLY A 266 -1.59 -19.68 -12.24
C GLY A 266 -0.79 -18.60 -12.96
N ARG A 267 -1.30 -18.05 -14.07
CA ARG A 267 -0.58 -17.08 -14.91
C ARG A 267 -0.30 -15.75 -14.21
N ASN A 268 -1.21 -15.26 -13.38
CA ASN A 268 -1.03 -13.99 -12.67
C ASN A 268 0.00 -14.11 -11.53
N VAL A 269 -0.01 -15.24 -10.82
CA VAL A 269 0.96 -15.51 -9.74
C VAL A 269 2.36 -15.70 -10.33
N GLU A 270 2.48 -16.42 -11.44
CA GLU A 270 3.76 -16.59 -12.14
C GLU A 270 4.37 -15.26 -12.61
N LYS A 271 3.55 -14.37 -13.18
CA LYS A 271 3.99 -13.02 -13.58
C LYS A 271 4.45 -12.19 -12.38
N ALA A 272 3.70 -12.20 -11.28
CA ALA A 272 4.08 -11.51 -10.06
C ALA A 272 5.43 -12.01 -9.54
N SER A 273 5.62 -13.33 -9.48
CA SER A 273 6.90 -13.94 -9.07
C SER A 273 8.07 -13.54 -9.98
N ARG A 274 7.87 -13.52 -11.30
CA ARG A 274 8.91 -13.07 -12.25
C ARG A 274 9.34 -11.63 -11.98
N ARG A 275 8.40 -10.72 -11.67
CA ARG A 275 8.72 -9.32 -11.35
C ARG A 275 9.54 -9.21 -10.06
N VAL A 276 9.21 -9.99 -9.04
CA VAL A 276 9.99 -10.03 -7.79
C VAL A 276 11.40 -10.56 -8.06
N ILE A 277 11.54 -11.61 -8.88
CA ILE A 277 12.85 -12.17 -9.26
C ILE A 277 13.71 -11.14 -9.98
N LEU A 278 13.17 -10.41 -10.97
CA LEU A 278 13.92 -9.39 -11.69
C LEU A 278 14.41 -8.28 -10.75
N VAL A 279 13.54 -7.81 -9.84
CA VAL A 279 13.95 -6.83 -8.84
C VAL A 279 15.03 -7.40 -7.93
N LEU A 280 14.91 -8.64 -7.47
CA LEU A 280 15.92 -9.29 -6.63
C LEU A 280 17.27 -9.41 -7.35
N GLU A 281 17.27 -9.84 -8.62
CA GLU A 281 18.49 -9.99 -9.42
C GLU A 281 19.24 -8.67 -9.56
N GLU A 282 18.54 -7.57 -9.86
CA GLU A 282 19.15 -6.24 -9.88
C GLU A 282 19.62 -5.80 -8.49
N MET A 283 18.81 -6.03 -7.45
CA MET A 283 19.17 -5.63 -6.09
C MET A 283 20.39 -6.37 -5.54
N LYS A 284 20.65 -7.61 -5.99
CA LYS A 284 21.84 -8.38 -5.62
C LYS A 284 23.15 -7.76 -6.10
N GLU A 285 23.12 -6.92 -7.13
CA GLU A 285 24.32 -6.19 -7.57
C GLU A 285 24.74 -5.11 -6.56
N PHE A 286 23.86 -4.75 -5.62
CA PHE A 286 24.05 -3.65 -4.67
C PHE A 286 24.05 -4.07 -3.19
N ALA A 287 23.82 -5.36 -2.90
CA ALA A 287 23.76 -5.93 -1.55
C ALA A 287 25.15 -6.32 -1.02
#